data_AF-M3IRY8-F1
#
_entry.id   AF-M3IRY8-F1
#
_cell.length_a   1.000
_cell.length_b   1.000
_cell.length_c   1.000
_cell.angle_alpha   90.00
_cell.angle_beta   90.00
_cell.angle_gamma   90.00
#
_symmetry.space_group_name_H-M   'P 1'
#
loop_
_entity.id
_entity.type
_entity.pdbx_description
1 polymer ?
#
loop_
_entity_poly.entity_id
_entity_poly.type
_entity_poly.pdbx_seq_one_letter_code
_entity_poly.pdbx_strand_id
1 'polypeptide(L)'
;MFEFTGLASDKGKFRAPSIRNIELTAPYMHDGSIDSLENVVEHYNAGGRNILNGLYAGDGRANPNKNAFVFPIGLTAGEKTDLVNFLKSLTDTEFVNDPKHSNPF
;
A
#
# COMPACT_ATOMS: atom_id res chain seq x y z
N MET A 1 -15.93 2.12 0.44
CA MET A 1 -16.84 2.91 -0.43
C MET A 1 -18.22 2.27 -0.49
N PHE A 2 -18.28 0.97 -0.79
CA PHE A 2 -19.52 0.18 -0.76
C PHE A 2 -20.38 0.37 0.49
N GLU A 3 -19.74 0.54 1.66
CA GLU A 3 -20.39 0.75 2.95
C GLU A 3 -21.26 2.02 2.97
N PHE A 4 -20.96 2.98 2.09
CA PHE A 4 -21.71 4.23 1.95
C PHE A 4 -22.64 4.23 0.73
N THR A 5 -22.29 3.53 -0.36
CA THR A 5 -23.05 3.56 -1.62
C THR A 5 -24.00 2.38 -1.80
N GLY A 6 -23.70 1.22 -1.21
CA GLY A 6 -24.41 -0.04 -1.44
C GLY A 6 -24.22 -0.65 -2.85
N LEU A 7 -23.41 -0.04 -3.73
CA LEU A 7 -23.21 -0.51 -5.09
C LEU A 7 -22.18 -1.65 -5.13
N ALA A 8 -22.57 -2.84 -5.61
CA ALA A 8 -21.68 -4.01 -5.61
C ALA A 8 -20.32 -3.77 -6.31
N SER A 9 -20.27 -2.87 -7.29
CA SER A 9 -19.05 -2.45 -7.99
C SER A 9 -18.09 -1.62 -7.14
N ASP A 10 -18.51 -1.13 -5.98
CA ASP A 10 -17.69 -0.36 -5.03
C ASP A 10 -17.06 -1.20 -3.92
N LYS A 11 -17.33 -2.52 -3.89
CA LYS A 11 -16.73 -3.43 -2.90
C LYS A 11 -15.21 -3.44 -3.06
N GLY A 12 -14.51 -3.21 -1.96
CA GLY A 12 -13.04 -3.16 -1.92
C GLY A 12 -12.43 -1.85 -2.45
N LYS A 13 -13.23 -0.85 -2.83
CA LYS A 13 -12.68 0.46 -3.23
C LYS A 13 -12.34 1.31 -2.01
N PHE A 14 -11.11 1.79 -2.01
CA PHE A 14 -10.55 2.75 -1.06
C PHE A 14 -9.96 3.95 -1.80
N ARG A 15 -9.87 5.09 -1.11
CA ARG A 15 -9.13 6.24 -1.62
C ARG A 15 -7.64 5.91 -1.64
N ALA A 16 -6.93 6.26 -2.71
CA ALA A 16 -5.47 6.21 -2.73
C ALA A 16 -4.92 7.25 -1.73
N PRO A 17 -4.14 6.84 -0.71
CA PRO A 17 -3.54 7.78 0.22
C PRO A 17 -2.38 8.56 -0.44
N SER A 18 -1.97 9.67 0.19
CA SER A 18 -0.70 10.31 -0.14
C SER A 18 0.46 9.34 0.14
N ILE A 19 1.53 9.45 -0.64
CA ILE A 19 2.78 8.67 -0.45
C ILE A 19 3.92 9.52 0.13
N ARG A 20 3.65 10.76 0.53
CA ARG A 20 4.61 11.57 1.31
C ARG A 20 4.79 10.97 2.70
N ASN A 21 6.01 10.93 3.20
CA ASN A 21 6.37 10.32 4.49
C ASN A 21 5.98 8.84 4.61
N ILE A 22 5.79 8.13 3.49
CA ILE A 22 5.26 6.78 3.51
C ILE A 22 6.12 5.83 4.35
N GLU A 23 7.44 5.99 4.32
CA GLU A 23 8.39 5.22 5.13
C GLU A 23 8.08 5.25 6.65
N LEU A 24 7.49 6.33 7.15
CA LEU A 24 7.23 6.55 8.58
C LEU A 24 5.81 6.17 9.02
N THR A 25 5.01 5.59 8.11
CA THR A 25 3.56 5.38 8.33
C THR A 25 3.14 3.92 8.25
N ALA A 26 4.09 3.00 8.44
CA ALA A 26 3.78 1.58 8.61
C ALA A 26 2.86 1.36 9.84
N PRO A 27 2.00 0.31 9.82
CA PRO A 27 1.79 -0.62 8.71
C PRO A 27 0.88 -0.04 7.61
N TYR A 28 0.93 -0.67 6.43
CA TYR A 28 0.33 -0.18 5.18
C TYR A 28 -1.01 -0.84 4.86
N MET A 29 -1.68 -0.27 3.85
CA MET A 29 -3.06 -0.57 3.43
C MET A 29 -4.09 -0.06 4.45
N HIS A 30 -5.37 -0.20 4.11
CA HIS A 30 -6.47 0.34 4.91
C HIS A 30 -6.67 -0.35 6.27
N ASP A 31 -6.13 -1.57 6.41
CA ASP A 31 -6.27 -2.45 7.57
C ASP A 31 -4.93 -2.76 8.25
N GLY A 32 -3.83 -2.15 7.80
CA GLY A 32 -2.49 -2.42 8.34
C GLY A 32 -1.97 -3.83 8.04
N SER A 33 -2.54 -4.54 7.05
CA SER A 33 -2.20 -5.94 6.80
C SER A 33 -0.89 -6.18 6.04
N ILE A 34 -0.14 -5.11 5.71
CA ILE A 34 1.19 -5.20 5.10
C ILE A 34 2.16 -4.37 5.94
N ASP A 35 3.29 -4.94 6.32
CA ASP A 35 4.21 -4.42 7.33
C ASP A 35 5.37 -3.58 6.78
N SER A 36 5.78 -3.81 5.53
CA SER A 36 6.96 -3.18 4.92
C SER A 36 6.68 -2.61 3.52
N LEU A 37 7.47 -1.60 3.10
CA LEU A 37 7.38 -1.05 1.74
C LEU A 37 7.79 -2.10 0.71
N GLU A 38 8.73 -2.96 1.06
CA GLU A 38 9.16 -4.10 0.24
C GLU A 38 7.96 -5.02 -0.05
N ASN A 39 7.15 -5.34 0.97
CA ASN A 39 5.96 -6.16 0.78
C ASN A 39 4.83 -5.42 0.04
N VAL A 40 4.73 -4.09 0.16
CA VAL A 40 3.85 -3.28 -0.70
C VAL A 40 4.28 -3.37 -2.17
N VAL A 41 5.58 -3.25 -2.45
CA VAL A 41 6.11 -3.37 -3.81
C VAL A 41 5.85 -4.77 -4.37
N GLU A 42 6.05 -5.83 -3.58
CA GLU A 42 5.72 -7.20 -4.02
C GLU A 42 4.23 -7.39 -4.29
N HIS A 43 3.35 -6.78 -3.48
CA HIS A 43 1.90 -6.82 -3.72
C HIS A 43 1.53 -6.26 -5.10
N TYR A 44 2.08 -5.10 -5.47
CA TYR A 44 1.84 -4.51 -6.79
C TYR A 44 2.55 -5.28 -7.90
N ASN A 45 3.77 -5.74 -7.68
CA ASN A 45 4.52 -6.54 -8.65
C ASN A 45 3.79 -7.84 -9.03
N ALA A 46 3.11 -8.47 -8.07
CA ALA A 46 2.28 -9.65 -8.27
C ALA A 46 0.86 -9.35 -8.82
N GLY A 47 0.50 -8.07 -8.97
CA GLY A 47 -0.83 -7.64 -9.42
C GLY A 47 -1.96 -7.89 -8.40
N GLY A 48 -1.63 -7.94 -7.11
CA GLY A 48 -2.54 -8.21 -6.00
C GLY A 48 -2.02 -9.28 -5.04
N ARG A 49 -2.69 -9.43 -3.88
CA ARG A 49 -2.31 -10.40 -2.84
C ARG A 49 -3.03 -11.73 -3.05
N ASN A 50 -2.31 -12.84 -2.88
CA ASN A 50 -2.87 -14.17 -2.78
C ASN A 50 -2.58 -14.75 -1.39
N ILE A 51 -3.63 -14.94 -0.58
CA ILE A 51 -3.52 -15.51 0.76
C ILE A 51 -3.93 -16.97 0.66
N LEU A 52 -2.99 -17.88 0.91
CA LEU A 52 -3.21 -19.30 0.66
C LEU A 52 -4.01 -20.01 1.76
N ASN A 53 -3.91 -19.54 3.01
CA ASN A 53 -4.42 -20.27 4.17
C ASN A 53 -5.03 -19.32 5.21
N GLY A 54 -5.86 -19.90 6.10
CA GLY A 54 -6.45 -19.20 7.24
C GLY A 54 -7.77 -18.49 6.92
N LEU A 55 -8.27 -17.73 7.89
CA LEU A 55 -9.58 -17.06 7.81
C LEU A 55 -9.69 -16.10 6.61
N TYR A 56 -8.58 -15.48 6.21
CA TYR A 56 -8.53 -14.50 5.13
C TYR A 56 -8.01 -15.09 3.81
N ALA A 57 -8.03 -16.41 3.65
CA ALA A 57 -7.60 -17.06 2.42
C ALA A 57 -8.42 -16.58 1.21
N GLY A 58 -7.74 -16.34 0.09
CA GLY A 58 -8.34 -15.86 -1.15
C GLY A 58 -7.33 -15.23 -2.09
N ASP A 59 -7.65 -15.29 -3.39
CA ASP A 59 -6.82 -14.69 -4.44
C ASP A 59 -7.39 -13.34 -4.89
N GLY A 60 -6.84 -12.26 -4.32
CA GLY A 60 -7.22 -10.89 -4.68
C GLY A 60 -6.81 -10.51 -6.11
N ARG A 61 -5.89 -11.23 -6.74
CA ARG A 61 -5.45 -10.96 -8.12
C ARG A 61 -6.56 -11.23 -9.13
N ALA A 62 -7.47 -12.16 -8.80
CA ALA A 62 -8.61 -12.57 -9.61
C ALA A 62 -9.92 -11.83 -9.27
N ASN A 63 -9.87 -10.85 -8.36
CA ASN A 63 -11.08 -10.14 -7.94
C ASN A 63 -11.66 -9.31 -9.11
N PRO A 64 -12.96 -9.48 -9.46
CA PRO A 64 -13.58 -8.77 -10.59
C PRO A 64 -13.68 -7.25 -10.40
N ASN A 65 -13.62 -6.77 -9.15
CA ASN A 65 -13.62 -5.34 -8.83
C ASN A 65 -12.20 -4.73 -8.76
N LYS A 66 -11.15 -5.52 -9.00
CA LYS A 66 -9.78 -5.01 -9.02
C LYS A 66 -9.60 -4.02 -10.17
N ASN A 67 -8.86 -2.95 -9.92
CA ASN A 67 -8.56 -1.97 -10.95
C ASN A 67 -7.68 -2.61 -12.06
N ALA A 68 -8.01 -2.35 -13.32
CA ALA A 68 -7.28 -2.89 -14.48
C ALA A 68 -5.81 -2.45 -14.55
N PHE A 69 -5.43 -1.34 -13.92
CA PHE A 69 -4.04 -0.87 -13.84
C PHE A 69 -3.20 -1.62 -12.79
N VAL A 70 -3.79 -2.53 -12.01
CA VAL A 70 -3.07 -3.39 -11.07
C VAL A 70 -2.95 -4.78 -11.68
N PHE A 71 -1.87 -5.02 -12.43
CA PHE A 71 -1.56 -6.28 -13.09
C PHE A 71 -0.12 -6.70 -12.75
N PRO A 72 0.26 -7.99 -12.92
CA PRO A 72 1.63 -8.43 -12.66
C PRO A 72 2.63 -7.67 -13.54
N ILE A 73 3.62 -7.04 -12.92
CA ILE A 73 4.56 -6.13 -13.60
C ILE A 73 5.82 -6.87 -14.04
N GLY A 74 6.33 -7.77 -13.21
CA GLY A 74 7.55 -8.54 -13.50
C GLY A 74 8.84 -7.78 -13.22
N LEU A 75 8.85 -6.93 -12.19
CA LEU A 75 10.02 -6.17 -11.76
C LEU A 75 11.17 -7.09 -11.33
N THR A 76 12.38 -6.74 -11.75
CA THR A 76 13.62 -7.34 -11.28
C THR A 76 13.90 -6.98 -9.82
N ALA A 77 14.83 -7.68 -9.18
CA ALA A 77 15.25 -7.37 -7.81
C ALA A 77 15.82 -5.94 -7.68
N GLY A 78 16.56 -5.48 -8.69
CA GLY A 78 17.10 -4.12 -8.74
C GLY A 78 15.99 -3.07 -8.81
N GLU A 79 15.05 -3.21 -9.75
CA GLU A 79 13.95 -2.26 -9.92
C GLU A 79 13.05 -2.19 -8.67
N LYS A 80 12.83 -3.32 -7.99
CA LYS A 80 12.10 -3.33 -6.71
C LYS A 80 12.84 -2.53 -5.64
N THR A 81 14.15 -2.71 -5.55
CA THR A 81 15.01 -1.96 -4.61
C THR A 81 15.00 -0.47 -4.92
N ASP A 82 15.14 -0.11 -6.19
CA ASP A 82 15.12 1.29 -6.65
C ASP A 82 13.79 1.96 -6.34
N LEU A 83 12.67 1.25 -6.55
CA LEU A 83 11.34 1.75 -6.22
C LEU A 83 11.17 1.98 -4.71
N VAL A 84 11.63 1.07 -3.87
CA VAL A 84 11.62 1.27 -2.41
C VAL A 84 12.47 2.48 -2.02
N ASN A 85 13.66 2.64 -2.59
CA ASN A 85 14.52 3.80 -2.32
C ASN A 85 13.87 5.12 -2.76
N PHE A 86 13.20 5.12 -3.91
CA PHE A 86 12.40 6.26 -4.35
C PHE A 86 11.29 6.60 -3.33
N LEU A 87 10.54 5.61 -2.85
CA LEU A 87 9.50 5.83 -1.84
C LEU A 87 10.07 6.41 -0.54
N LYS A 88 11.23 5.92 -0.09
CA LYS A 88 11.94 6.45 1.10
C LYS A 88 12.43 7.88 0.91
N SER A 89 12.77 8.28 -0.31
CA SER A 89 13.13 9.68 -0.63
C SER A 89 11.99 10.69 -0.48
N LEU A 90 10.75 10.20 -0.30
CA LEU A 90 9.57 11.05 -0.10
C LEU A 90 9.35 11.44 1.38
N THR A 91 10.32 11.12 2.25
CA THR A 91 10.34 11.49 3.66
C THR A 91 10.82 12.93 3.82
N ASP A 92 9.95 13.78 4.38
CA ASP A 92 10.24 15.16 4.75
C ASP A 92 10.98 15.20 6.09
N THR A 93 12.30 15.31 6.03
CA THR A 93 13.14 15.29 7.23
C THR A 93 13.08 16.59 8.03
N GLU A 94 12.69 17.72 7.41
CA GLU A 94 12.52 18.98 8.11
C GLU A 94 11.25 18.93 8.96
N PHE A 95 10.11 18.59 8.35
CA PHE A 95 8.83 18.50 9.05
C PHE A 95 8.86 17.53 10.24
N VAL A 96 9.46 16.36 10.06
CA VAL A 96 9.48 15.30 11.08
C VAL A 96 10.35 15.66 12.29
N ASN A 97 11.36 16.51 12.10
CA ASN A 97 12.29 16.92 13.16
C ASN A 97 12.06 18.36 13.65
N ASP A 98 11.05 19.08 13.15
CA ASP A 98 10.78 20.46 13.54
C ASP A 98 10.28 20.54 15.00
N PRO A 99 11.00 21.24 15.91
CA PRO A 99 10.54 21.45 17.29
C PRO A 99 9.18 22.17 17.41
N LYS A 100 8.71 22.86 16.35
CA LYS A 100 7.36 23.44 16.33
C LYS A 100 6.25 22.39 16.31
N HIS A 101 6.56 21.16 15.91
CA HIS A 101 5.62 20.04 15.81
C HIS A 101 5.91 18.93 16.82
N SER A 102 6.89 19.11 17.71
CA SER A 102 7.21 18.14 18.75
C SER A 102 6.24 18.20 19.92
N ASN A 103 6.27 17.17 20.76
CA ASN A 103 5.55 17.18 22.03
C ASN A 103 6.11 18.31 22.93
N PRO A 104 5.29 19.26 23.41
CA PRO A 104 5.75 20.38 24.22
C PRO A 104 6.01 20.04 25.71
N PHE A 105 5.81 18.79 26.12
CA PHE A 105 5.96 18.31 27.50
C PHE A 105 7.10 17.31 27.68
#